data_AF-A0A0R1N776-F1
#
_entry.id   AF-A0A0R1N776-F1
#
_cell.length_a   1.000
_cell.length_b   1.000
_cell.length_c   1.000
_cell.angle_alpha   90.00
_cell.angle_beta   90.00
_cell.angle_gamma   90.00
#
_symmetry.space_group_name_H-M   'P 1'
#
loop_
_entity.id
_entity.type
_entity.pdbx_description
1 polymer ?
#
loop_
_entity_poly.entity_id
_entity_poly.type
_entity_poly.pdbx_seq_one_letter_code
_entity_poly.pdbx_strand_id
1 'polypeptide(L)' 'MEHILNGDTGTLYYHNCYTKYGSEGAANRGAVEILVPLYFADVEPEDVNLFQFMDNLCIPSSLESWADTTIRDFYSEK' A
#
# COMPACT_ATOMS: atom_id res chain seq x y z
N MET A 1 29.61 -7.12 6.37
CA MET A 1 29.19 -5.72 6.51
C MET A 1 28.93 -5.22 5.09
N GLU A 2 27.98 -5.86 4.41
CA GLU A 2 26.58 -5.40 4.33
C GLU A 2 26.45 -4.21 3.38
N HIS A 3 25.90 -4.48 2.21
CA HIS A 3 25.00 -3.57 1.53
C HIS A 3 24.06 -4.42 0.68
N ILE A 4 22.89 -4.65 1.29
CA ILE A 4 21.65 -5.26 0.84
C ILE A 4 21.37 -4.86 -0.62
N LEU A 5 21.51 -5.81 -1.55
CA LEU A 5 20.42 -6.54 -2.21
C LEU A 5 19.35 -5.62 -2.86
N ASN A 6 19.45 -5.58 -4.19
CA ASN A 6 18.34 -5.84 -5.11
C ASN A 6 17.28 -4.74 -5.30
N GLY A 7 17.68 -3.63 -5.91
CA GLY A 7 17.53 -3.39 -7.36
C GLY A 7 16.22 -3.71 -8.11
N ASP A 8 15.12 -4.11 -7.48
CA ASP A 8 13.85 -4.31 -8.17
C ASP A 8 13.03 -3.02 -8.13
N THR A 9 13.35 -2.11 -9.04
CA THR A 9 12.51 -0.95 -9.36
C THR A 9 11.29 -1.43 -10.13
N GLY A 10 10.42 -2.20 -9.46
CA GLY A 10 9.09 -2.57 -9.95
C GLY A 10 8.24 -1.32 -10.03
N THR A 11 8.33 -0.59 -11.14
CA THR A 11 7.56 0.64 -11.33
C THR A 11 6.10 0.25 -11.52
N LEU A 12 5.34 0.25 -10.43
CA LEU A 12 3.90 0.01 -10.44
C LEU A 12 3.21 1.30 -10.94
N TYR A 13 3.05 1.42 -12.25
CA TYR A 13 2.27 2.52 -12.83
C TYR A 13 0.78 2.29 -12.57
N TYR A 14 0.28 2.74 -11.43
CA TYR A 14 -1.15 2.75 -11.14
C TYR A 14 -1.80 4.00 -11.76
N HIS A 15 -2.27 3.88 -13.00
CA HIS A 15 -2.99 4.95 -13.70
C HIS A 15 -4.49 4.81 -13.44
N ASN A 16 -5.01 5.39 -12.35
CA ASN A 16 -6.44 5.36 -12.06
C ASN A 16 -7.16 6.53 -12.75
N CYS A 17 -7.50 6.36 -14.03
CA CYS A 17 -8.29 7.32 -14.80
C CYS A 17 -9.76 6.90 -14.93
N TYR A 18 -10.49 6.71 -13.83
CA TYR A 18 -11.95 6.57 -13.90
C TYR A 18 -12.69 7.41 -12.87
N THR A 19 -13.11 8.58 -13.36
CA THR A 19 -14.12 9.46 -12.78
C THR A 19 -15.44 8.70 -12.52
N LYS A 20 -15.86 8.60 -11.25
CA LYS A 20 -17.27 8.54 -10.80
C LYS A 20 -17.35 8.46 -9.26
N TYR A 21 -17.64 9.61 -8.67
CA TYR A 21 -17.68 10.01 -7.25
C TYR A 21 -18.37 9.08 -6.20
N GLY A 22 -18.97 7.95 -6.58
CA GLY A 22 -19.56 6.97 -5.66
C GLY A 22 -18.90 5.59 -5.68
N SER A 23 -18.26 5.24 -6.80
CA SER A 23 -17.50 3.99 -6.99
C SER A 23 -16.03 4.14 -6.59
N GLU A 24 -15.55 5.39 -6.55
CA GLU A 24 -14.16 5.76 -6.31
C GLU A 24 -13.67 5.34 -4.92
N GLY A 25 -14.47 5.56 -3.88
CA GLY A 25 -14.09 5.17 -2.51
C GLY A 25 -14.06 3.66 -2.28
N ALA A 26 -14.86 2.88 -3.02
CA ALA A 26 -14.81 1.41 -2.95
C ALA A 26 -13.64 0.87 -3.79
N ALA A 27 -13.42 1.43 -4.98
CA ALA A 27 -12.29 1.06 -5.84
C ALA A 27 -10.95 1.38 -5.18
N ASN A 28 -10.82 2.55 -4.55
CA ASN A 28 -9.57 2.93 -3.87
C ASN A 28 -9.31 2.08 -2.62
N ARG A 29 -10.36 1.68 -1.89
CA ARG A 29 -10.22 0.74 -0.77
C ARG A 29 -9.80 -0.65 -1.23
N GLY A 30 -10.43 -1.17 -2.28
CA GLY A 30 -10.02 -2.44 -2.89
C GLY A 30 -8.60 -2.39 -3.48
N ALA A 31 -8.17 -1.24 -3.99
CA ALA A 31 -6.79 -1.05 -4.42
C ALA A 31 -5.81 -1.17 -3.24
N VAL A 32 -6.11 -0.57 -2.09
CA VAL A 32 -5.28 -0.70 -0.88
C VAL A 32 -5.18 -2.16 -0.42
N GLU A 33 -6.28 -2.91 -0.44
CA GLU A 33 -6.30 -4.34 -0.09
C GLU A 33 -5.40 -5.20 -1.00
N ILE A 34 -5.22 -4.82 -2.26
CA ILE A 34 -4.31 -5.49 -3.19
C ILE A 34 -2.87 -4.99 -3.01
N LEU A 35 -2.68 -3.69 -2.77
CA LEU A 35 -1.37 -3.06 -2.70
C LEU A 35 -0.62 -3.40 -1.40
N VAL A 36 -1.32 -3.55 -0.27
CA VAL A 36 -0.71 -3.89 1.03
C VAL A 36 0.12 -5.18 0.96
N PRO A 37 -0.43 -6.35 0.56
CA PRO A 37 0.36 -7.58 0.53
C PRO A 37 1.48 -7.54 -0.51
N LEU A 38 1.36 -6.73 -1.57
CA LEU A 38 2.43 -6.56 -2.57
C LEU A 38 3.57 -5.69 -2.05
N TYR A 39 3.24 -4.58 -1.38
CA TYR A 39 4.20 -3.61 -0.87
C TYR A 39 4.91 -4.13 0.39
N PHE A 40 4.18 -4.84 1.25
CA PHE A 40 4.67 -5.38 2.52
C PHE A 40 5.04 -6.88 2.45
N ALA A 41 5.11 -7.46 1.24
CA ALA A 41 5.44 -8.87 1.05
C ALA A 41 6.76 -9.28 1.76
N ASP A 42 7.76 -8.41 1.68
CA ASP A 42 9.13 -8.59 2.15
C ASP A 42 9.49 -7.63 3.30
N VAL A 43 8.50 -6.95 3.88
CA VAL A 43 8.71 -5.98 4.96
C VAL A 43 8.35 -6.63 6.29
N GLU A 44 9.26 -6.57 7.27
CA GLU A 44 9.00 -7.04 8.63
C GLU A 44 8.04 -6.09 9.35
N PRO A 45 7.19 -6.58 10.28
CA PRO A 45 6.20 -5.75 10.97
C PRO A 45 6.81 -4.58 11.76
N GLU A 46 8.07 -4.70 12.16
CA GLU A 46 8.84 -3.65 12.85
C GLU A 46 9.33 -2.52 11.92
N ASP A 47 9.45 -2.78 10.62
CA ASP A 47 9.84 -1.82 9.58
C ASP A 47 8.63 -1.20 8.85
N VAL A 48 7.42 -1.52 9.29
CA VAL A 48 6.19 -0.97 8.68
C VAL A 48 6.12 0.54 8.88
N ASN A 49 6.01 1.26 7.76
CA ASN A 49 5.81 2.71 7.75
C ASN A 49 4.61 3.08 6.87
N LEU A 50 3.47 3.32 7.53
CA LEU A 50 2.21 3.72 6.89
C LEU A 50 2.38 4.98 6.03
N PHE A 51 3.05 6.00 6.56
CA PHE A 51 3.21 7.28 5.86
C PHE A 51 4.07 7.13 4.61
N GLN A 52 5.13 6.31 4.67
CA GLN A 52 5.97 6.01 3.51
C GLN A 52 5.19 5.21 2.45
N PHE A 53 4.37 4.24 2.86
CA PHE A 53 3.48 3.51 1.94
C PHE A 53 2.50 4.45 1.24
N MET A 54 1.87 5.34 2.00
CA MET A 54 0.91 6.31 1.45
C MET A 54 1.58 7.33 0.53
N ASP A 55 2.76 7.84 0.89
CA ASP A 55 3.53 8.78 0.07
C ASP A 55 3.99 8.12 -1.24
N ASN A 56 4.61 6.94 -1.16
CA ASN A 56 5.13 6.21 -2.31
C ASN A 56 4.05 5.83 -3.33
N LEU A 57 2.82 5.59 -2.87
CA LEU A 57 1.70 5.20 -3.72
C LEU A 57 0.69 6.34 -3.95
N CYS A 58 1.01 7.55 -3.50
CA CYS A 58 0.12 8.72 -3.55
C CYS A 58 -1.29 8.43 -3.02
N ILE A 59 -1.41 7.64 -1.95
CA ILE A 59 -2.69 7.29 -1.34
C ILE A 59 -3.23 8.53 -0.62
N PRO A 60 -4.48 8.93 -0.89
CA PRO A 60 -5.07 10.10 -0.25
C PRO A 60 -5.23 9.87 1.25
N SER A 61 -5.01 10.92 2.04
CA SER A 61 -5.14 10.91 3.51
C SER A 61 -6.52 10.45 3.99
N SER A 62 -7.56 10.62 3.16
CA SER A 62 -8.91 10.11 3.41
C SER A 62 -8.99 8.59 3.58
N LEU A 63 -7.97 7.85 3.11
CA LEU A 63 -7.86 6.39 3.22
C LEU A 63 -6.83 5.94 4.26
N GLU A 64 -6.21 6.87 5.01
CA GLU A 64 -5.21 6.55 6.04
C GLU A 64 -5.70 5.49 7.02
N SER A 65 -6.89 5.71 7.60
CA SER A 65 -7.50 4.78 8.54
C SER A 65 -7.81 3.41 7.92
N TRP A 66 -8.12 3.37 6.61
CA TRP A 66 -8.36 2.11 5.91
C TRP A 66 -7.05 1.38 5.65
N ALA A 67 -6.03 2.08 5.17
CA ALA A 67 -4.69 1.55 4.96
C ALA A 67 -4.07 1.01 6.26
N ASP A 68 -4.17 1.73 7.38
CA ASP A 68 -3.74 1.24 8.70
C ASP A 68 -4.41 -0.09 9.05
N THR A 69 -5.74 -0.15 8.91
CA THR A 69 -6.52 -1.35 9.23
C THR A 69 -6.10 -2.53 8.34
N THR A 70 -6.00 -2.33 7.03
CA THR A 70 -5.60 -3.37 6.08
C THR A 70 -4.19 -3.88 6.33
N ILE A 71 -3.24 -2.99 6.64
CA ILE A 71 -1.85 -3.38 6.97
C ILE A 71 -1.84 -4.23 8.24
N ARG A 72 -2.56 -3.82 9.27
CA ARG A 72 -2.64 -4.55 10.54
C ARG A 72 -3.27 -5.93 10.36
N ASP A 73 -4.32 -6.02 9.54
CA ASP A 73 -4.99 -7.28 9.20
C ASP A 73 -4.01 -8.23 8.49
N PHE A 74 -3.29 -7.75 7.48
CA PHE A 74 -2.27 -8.52 6.76
C PHE A 74 -1.21 -9.16 7.66
N TYR A 75 -0.74 -8.44 8.69
CA TYR A 75 0.23 -8.99 9.65
C TYR A 75 -0.40 -9.82 10.76
N SER A 76 -1.70 -9.66 11.04
CA SER A 76 -2.42 -10.46 12.02
C SER A 76 -2.85 -11.83 11.48
N GLU A 77 -3.00 -11.96 10.15
CA GLU A 77 -3.32 -13.22 9.47
C GLU A 77 -2.06 -14.08 9.15
N LYS A 78 -0.85 -13.54 9.39
CA LYS A 78 0.43 -14.19 9.08
C LYS A 78 1.03 -14.97 10.26
#